data_AF-A0A445HTS4-F1
#
_entry.id   AF-A0A445HTS4-F1
#
_cell.length_a   1.000
_cell.length_b   1.000
_cell.length_c   1.000
_cell.angle_alpha   90.00
_cell.angle_beta   90.00
_cell.angle_gamma   90.00
#
_symmetry.space_group_name_H-M   'P 1'
#
loop_
_entity.id
_entity.type
_entity.pdbx_description
1 polymer ?
#
loop_
_entity_poly.entity_id
_entity_poly.type
_entity_poly.pdbx_seq_one_letter_code
_entity_poly.pdbx_strand_id
1 'polypeptide(L)'
;MGDRCRHFSIEELPSHLVLEILCSGRLSAMDLVCLELTSKTFGGSHGLHPFKFKSLVDFAAFQLCASHVTFARMGLNSQRELYDRCGGNWKRVLRFLQSVEQSSQMVETSSGNMQITTGKYHTLLISNSSVYSCGSGLCGVLGQGSETTQCVAFTRIDSPPLPRVVHVSASFNHAAFVMQSGEVFTCGDNSSSCCGHRDTTRPIFRPRLVESLKGIPCKQVAAGLNFTVFLTRQGHVYTCGTNTHGQLGHGDTQDRPTPKMIEVLSSVVQIAAGPSYILSVTENGTVYSFGSGANFCLGHGEQHDELQPRPIQKFRRKGIHIVRVSAGDEHAVALDSNGFVSFIEQNIFQIPILFAIIGLAYLRACGNYSYDFVIDDPGIYMGQGILWCFRPWG
;
A
#
# COMPACT_ATOMS: atom_id res chain seq x y z
N MET A 1 -12.17 1.16 -60.80
CA MET A 1 -11.71 0.36 -59.64
C MET A 1 -12.03 1.18 -58.40
N GLY A 2 -13.07 0.80 -57.68
CA GLY A 2 -13.44 1.41 -56.41
C GLY A 2 -13.85 0.27 -55.50
N ASP A 3 -12.90 -0.23 -54.72
CA ASP A 3 -13.13 -1.26 -53.71
C ASP A 3 -14.20 -0.75 -52.75
N ARG A 4 -15.42 -1.29 -52.86
CA ARG A 4 -16.40 -1.18 -51.79
C ARG A 4 -15.86 -2.03 -50.65
N CYS A 5 -15.17 -1.41 -49.73
CA CYS A 5 -14.82 -1.99 -48.45
C CYS A 5 -16.14 -2.45 -47.79
N ARG A 6 -16.44 -3.75 -47.88
CA ARG A 6 -17.56 -4.33 -47.15
C ARG A 6 -17.24 -4.16 -45.68
N HIS A 7 -18.06 -3.39 -44.97
CA HIS A 7 -18.02 -3.38 -43.52
C HIS A 7 -18.41 -4.77 -43.03
N PHE A 8 -17.41 -5.58 -42.65
CA PHE A 8 -17.63 -6.84 -41.95
C PHE A 8 -18.29 -6.53 -40.61
N SER A 9 -19.50 -7.07 -40.40
CA SER A 9 -20.17 -6.97 -39.11
C SER A 9 -19.50 -7.91 -38.12
N ILE A 10 -19.39 -7.49 -36.85
CA ILE A 10 -18.85 -8.34 -35.78
C ILE A 10 -19.66 -9.63 -35.57
N GLU A 11 -20.91 -9.64 -36.05
CA GLU A 11 -21.80 -10.81 -36.06
C GLU A 11 -21.38 -11.89 -37.07
N GLU A 12 -20.56 -11.54 -38.07
CA GLU A 12 -20.03 -12.49 -39.06
C GLU A 12 -18.71 -13.14 -38.61
N LEU A 13 -18.11 -12.67 -37.51
CA LEU A 13 -16.90 -13.26 -36.97
C LEU A 13 -17.20 -14.58 -36.25
N PRO A 14 -16.42 -15.64 -36.52
CA PRO A 14 -16.47 -16.87 -35.74
C PRO A 14 -16.32 -16.61 -34.24
N SER A 15 -17.16 -17.25 -33.44
CA SER A 15 -17.23 -17.05 -31.99
C SER A 15 -15.93 -17.29 -31.24
N HIS A 16 -15.08 -18.19 -31.74
CA HIS A 16 -13.76 -18.45 -31.16
C HIS A 16 -12.82 -17.24 -31.31
N LEU A 17 -12.87 -16.52 -32.44
CA LEU A 17 -12.08 -15.29 -32.64
C LEU A 17 -12.60 -14.16 -31.77
N VAL A 18 -13.92 -14.06 -31.62
CA VAL A 18 -14.54 -13.08 -30.71
C VAL A 18 -14.10 -13.33 -29.27
N LEU A 19 -14.10 -14.59 -28.83
CA LEU A 19 -13.63 -14.96 -27.49
C LEU A 19 -12.13 -14.69 -27.32
N GLU A 20 -11.30 -14.98 -28.33
CA GLU A 20 -9.86 -14.71 -28.30
C GLU A 20 -9.57 -13.21 -28.15
N ILE A 21 -10.32 -12.35 -28.85
CA ILE A 21 -10.23 -10.90 -28.70
C ILE A 21 -10.58 -10.48 -27.26
N LEU A 22 -11.69 -11.01 -26.72
CA LEU A 22 -12.14 -10.69 -25.35
C LEU A 22 -11.15 -11.19 -24.28
N CYS A 23 -10.52 -12.34 -24.50
CA CYS A 23 -9.55 -12.95 -23.60
C CYS A 23 -8.09 -12.49 -23.85
N SER A 24 -7.85 -11.59 -24.80
CA SER A 24 -6.49 -11.11 -25.15
C SER A 24 -5.81 -10.28 -24.04
N GLY A 25 -6.53 -9.97 -22.96
CA GLY A 25 -6.04 -9.18 -21.83
C GLY A 25 -5.97 -7.67 -22.10
N ARG A 26 -6.31 -7.21 -23.31
CA ARG A 26 -6.27 -5.79 -23.69
C ARG A 26 -7.48 -4.98 -23.25
N LEU A 27 -8.57 -5.64 -22.88
CA LEU A 27 -9.83 -4.99 -22.51
C LEU A 27 -9.99 -4.95 -21.00
N SER A 28 -10.39 -3.79 -20.47
CA SER A 28 -10.71 -3.64 -19.05
C SER A 28 -12.07 -4.27 -18.73
N ALA A 29 -12.33 -4.53 -17.44
CA ALA A 29 -13.65 -4.96 -17.00
C ALA A 29 -14.78 -3.97 -17.36
N MET A 30 -14.47 -2.68 -17.55
CA MET A 30 -15.47 -1.69 -18.00
C MET A 30 -15.77 -1.84 -19.49
N ASP A 31 -14.75 -2.03 -20.33
CA ASP A 31 -14.93 -2.22 -21.77
C ASP A 31 -15.80 -3.45 -22.06
N LEU A 32 -15.59 -4.51 -21.28
CA LEU A 32 -16.40 -5.73 -21.29
C LEU A 32 -17.88 -5.44 -20.97
N VAL A 33 -18.17 -4.66 -19.93
CA VAL A 33 -19.56 -4.25 -19.59
C VAL A 33 -20.17 -3.40 -20.71
N CYS A 34 -19.42 -2.44 -21.26
CA CYS A 34 -19.88 -1.61 -22.37
C CYS A 34 -20.21 -2.46 -23.60
N LEU A 35 -19.37 -3.44 -23.95
CA LEU A 35 -19.61 -4.38 -25.05
C LEU A 35 -20.89 -5.19 -24.84
N GLU A 36 -21.13 -5.69 -23.63
CA GLU A 36 -22.33 -6.43 -23.29
C GLU A 36 -23.61 -5.58 -23.36
N LEU A 37 -23.54 -4.31 -22.97
CA LEU A 37 -24.68 -3.38 -23.03
C LEU A 37 -24.97 -2.88 -24.44
N THR A 38 -23.94 -2.76 -25.28
CA THR A 38 -24.06 -2.19 -26.63
C THR A 38 -24.40 -3.23 -27.69
N SER A 39 -24.16 -4.53 -27.43
CA SER A 39 -24.40 -5.58 -28.41
C SER A 39 -25.11 -6.81 -27.84
N LYS A 40 -26.20 -7.18 -28.53
CA LYS A 40 -26.99 -8.39 -28.25
C LYS A 40 -26.21 -9.68 -28.50
N THR A 41 -25.19 -9.63 -29.36
CA THR A 41 -24.30 -10.77 -29.66
C THR A 41 -23.63 -11.31 -28.39
N PHE A 42 -23.32 -10.41 -27.45
CA PHE A 42 -22.65 -10.77 -26.21
C PHE A 42 -23.62 -11.16 -25.09
N GLY A 43 -24.83 -10.60 -25.07
CA GLY A 43 -25.85 -10.86 -24.04
C GLY A 43 -26.78 -12.06 -24.32
N GLY A 44 -26.73 -12.65 -25.52
CA GLY A 44 -27.60 -13.77 -25.92
C GLY A 44 -26.98 -15.16 -25.75
N SER A 45 -27.82 -16.16 -25.47
CA SER A 45 -27.47 -17.58 -25.39
C SER A 45 -27.34 -18.22 -26.78
N HIS A 46 -26.42 -17.73 -27.60
CA HIS A 46 -26.14 -18.26 -28.95
C HIS A 46 -25.21 -19.49 -28.96
N GLY A 47 -25.09 -20.23 -27.85
CA GLY A 47 -24.20 -21.41 -27.75
C GLY A 47 -22.70 -21.08 -27.79
N LEU A 48 -22.33 -19.81 -27.64
CA LEU A 48 -20.94 -19.33 -27.75
C LEU A 48 -20.13 -19.48 -26.45
N HIS A 49 -20.78 -19.86 -25.36
CA HIS A 49 -20.18 -20.03 -24.04
C HIS A 49 -20.91 -21.13 -23.26
N PRO A 50 -20.26 -21.76 -22.26
CA PRO A 50 -20.92 -22.78 -21.43
C PRO A 50 -22.17 -22.22 -20.72
N PHE A 51 -23.24 -23.03 -20.63
CA PHE A 51 -24.54 -22.65 -20.04
C PHE A 51 -24.50 -22.13 -18.60
N LYS A 52 -23.38 -22.34 -17.90
CA LYS A 52 -23.17 -21.85 -16.53
C LYS A 52 -22.84 -20.36 -16.45
N PHE A 53 -22.54 -19.70 -17.56
CA PHE A 53 -22.23 -18.27 -17.62
C PHE A 53 -23.38 -17.49 -18.22
N LYS A 54 -23.55 -16.23 -17.80
CA LYS A 54 -24.69 -15.39 -18.18
C LYS A 54 -24.52 -14.75 -19.56
N SER A 55 -23.29 -14.62 -20.02
CA SER A 55 -22.94 -13.97 -21.28
C SER A 55 -21.56 -14.41 -21.78
N LEU A 56 -21.26 -14.15 -23.04
CA LEU A 56 -19.93 -14.40 -23.60
C LEU A 56 -18.86 -13.55 -22.90
N VAL A 57 -19.24 -12.34 -22.49
CA VAL A 57 -18.39 -11.41 -21.74
C VAL A 57 -18.13 -11.89 -20.31
N ASP A 58 -19.14 -12.44 -19.63
CA ASP A 58 -18.98 -13.05 -18.30
C ASP A 58 -18.04 -14.27 -18.37
N PHE A 59 -18.12 -15.06 -19.44
CA PHE A 59 -17.18 -16.16 -19.67
C PHE A 59 -15.75 -15.69 -19.97
N ALA A 60 -15.57 -14.64 -20.76
CA ALA A 60 -14.26 -14.06 -21.02
C ALA A 60 -13.64 -13.49 -19.73
N ALA A 61 -14.44 -12.79 -18.91
CA ALA A 61 -13.99 -12.30 -17.61
C ALA A 61 -13.54 -13.44 -16.68
N PHE A 62 -14.24 -14.58 -16.68
CA PHE A 62 -13.80 -15.78 -15.97
C PHE A 62 -12.44 -16.29 -16.45
N GLN A 63 -12.21 -16.38 -17.77
CA GLN A 63 -10.92 -16.85 -18.30
C GLN A 63 -9.77 -15.90 -17.95
N LEU A 64 -10.00 -14.59 -18.04
CA LEU A 64 -9.03 -13.58 -17.64
C LEU A 64 -8.71 -13.70 -16.14
N CYS A 65 -9.71 -13.88 -15.28
CA CYS A 65 -9.50 -14.15 -13.86
C CYS A 65 -8.68 -15.43 -13.63
N ALA A 66 -9.01 -16.52 -14.32
CA ALA A 66 -8.31 -17.80 -14.19
C ALA A 66 -6.84 -17.72 -14.63
N SER A 67 -6.53 -16.87 -15.61
CA SER A 67 -5.16 -16.60 -16.06
C SER A 67 -4.38 -15.64 -15.15
N HIS A 68 -5.05 -14.91 -14.26
CA HIS A 68 -4.43 -13.90 -13.41
C HIS A 68 -3.61 -14.54 -12.28
N VAL A 69 -2.33 -14.14 -12.16
CA VAL A 69 -1.35 -14.75 -11.24
C VAL A 69 -1.86 -14.85 -9.80
N THR A 70 -2.45 -13.77 -9.28
CA THR A 70 -2.99 -13.74 -7.91
C THR A 70 -4.15 -14.70 -7.71
N PHE A 71 -5.07 -14.79 -8.68
CA PHE A 71 -6.26 -15.62 -8.58
C PHE A 71 -5.91 -17.10 -8.79
N ALA A 72 -5.03 -17.41 -9.74
CA ALA A 72 -4.54 -18.75 -10.01
C ALA A 72 -3.79 -19.36 -8.80
N ARG A 73 -3.19 -18.54 -7.95
CA ARG A 73 -2.50 -18.97 -6.71
C ARG A 73 -3.42 -19.13 -5.51
N MET A 74 -4.66 -18.63 -5.56
CA MET A 74 -5.64 -18.79 -4.47
C MET A 74 -6.13 -20.25 -4.40
N GLY A 75 -6.39 -20.73 -3.19
CA GLY A 75 -7.09 -22.00 -3.00
C GLY A 75 -8.53 -21.95 -3.54
N LEU A 76 -9.08 -23.10 -3.94
CA LEU A 76 -10.42 -23.19 -4.53
C LEU A 76 -11.54 -22.58 -3.65
N ASN A 77 -11.41 -22.69 -2.32
CA ASN A 77 -12.35 -22.09 -1.39
C ASN A 77 -12.29 -20.55 -1.42
N SER A 78 -11.08 -19.98 -1.45
CA SER A 78 -10.85 -18.53 -1.57
C SER A 78 -11.33 -17.98 -2.92
N GLN A 79 -11.13 -18.73 -4.01
CA GLN A 79 -11.64 -18.35 -5.33
C GLN A 79 -13.17 -18.27 -5.34
N ARG A 80 -13.84 -19.28 -4.74
CA ARG A 80 -15.30 -19.31 -4.62
C ARG A 80 -15.81 -18.16 -3.74
N GLU A 81 -15.17 -17.95 -2.60
CA GLU A 81 -15.52 -16.88 -1.67
C GLU A 81 -15.37 -15.48 -2.31
N LEU A 82 -14.31 -15.27 -3.09
CA LEU A 82 -14.11 -14.03 -3.86
C LEU A 82 -15.20 -13.85 -4.93
N TYR A 83 -15.57 -14.92 -5.64
CA TYR A 83 -16.66 -14.89 -6.60
C TYR A 83 -18.01 -14.57 -5.96
N ASP A 84 -18.32 -15.19 -4.81
CA ASP A 84 -19.54 -14.96 -4.06
C ASP A 84 -19.61 -13.52 -3.53
N ARG A 85 -18.49 -12.97 -3.05
CA ARG A 85 -18.38 -11.56 -2.67
C ARG A 85 -18.66 -10.59 -3.80
N CYS A 86 -18.26 -10.96 -5.02
CA CYS A 86 -18.55 -10.17 -6.21
C CYS A 86 -20.02 -10.32 -6.66
N GLY A 87 -20.87 -10.99 -5.89
CA GLY A 87 -22.28 -11.22 -6.21
C GLY A 87 -22.48 -12.23 -7.34
N GLY A 88 -21.54 -13.18 -7.48
CA GLY A 88 -21.55 -14.15 -8.57
C GLY A 88 -21.43 -13.48 -9.96
N ASN A 89 -20.46 -12.57 -10.10
CA ASN A 89 -20.24 -11.80 -11.32
C ASN A 89 -18.74 -11.72 -11.65
N TRP A 90 -18.32 -12.36 -12.74
CA TRP A 90 -16.91 -12.49 -13.10
C TRP A 90 -16.28 -11.16 -13.55
N LYS A 91 -17.06 -10.24 -14.11
CA LYS A 91 -16.58 -8.89 -14.47
C LYS A 91 -16.17 -8.10 -13.22
N ARG A 92 -16.88 -8.29 -12.11
CA ARG A 92 -16.53 -7.68 -10.81
C ARG A 92 -15.28 -8.32 -10.20
N VAL A 93 -15.12 -9.64 -10.31
CA VAL A 93 -13.89 -10.34 -9.89
C VAL A 93 -12.70 -9.84 -10.72
N LEU A 94 -12.84 -9.74 -12.04
CA LEU A 94 -11.80 -9.24 -12.93
C LEU A 94 -11.40 -7.81 -12.58
N ARG A 95 -12.39 -6.92 -12.37
CA ARG A 95 -12.14 -5.55 -11.93
C ARG A 95 -11.39 -5.51 -10.59
N PHE A 96 -11.76 -6.36 -9.64
CA PHE A 96 -11.06 -6.46 -8.36
C PHE A 96 -9.61 -6.89 -8.56
N LEU A 97 -9.33 -7.94 -9.32
CA LEU A 97 -7.98 -8.41 -9.58
C LEU A 97 -7.12 -7.36 -10.31
N GLN A 98 -7.69 -6.70 -11.33
CA GLN A 98 -7.06 -5.57 -12.00
C GLN A 98 -6.78 -4.42 -11.04
N SER A 99 -7.71 -4.13 -10.11
CA SER A 99 -7.49 -3.09 -9.09
C SER A 99 -6.40 -3.47 -8.08
N VAL A 100 -6.21 -4.76 -7.79
CA VAL A 100 -5.11 -5.23 -6.93
C VAL A 100 -3.77 -5.07 -7.65
N GLU A 101 -3.70 -5.38 -8.94
CA GLU A 101 -2.51 -5.15 -9.77
C GLU A 101 -2.20 -3.65 -9.93
N GLN A 102 -3.24 -2.82 -10.10
CA GLN A 102 -3.15 -1.36 -10.18
C GLN A 102 -2.95 -0.67 -8.83
N SER A 103 -3.25 -1.33 -7.70
CA SER A 103 -2.96 -0.86 -6.34
C SER A 103 -1.47 -0.92 -5.99
N SER A 104 -0.62 -0.64 -6.97
CA SER A 104 0.74 -0.24 -6.72
C SER A 104 0.75 1.14 -6.06
N GLN A 105 1.81 1.47 -5.34
CA GLN A 105 1.99 2.82 -4.77
C GLN A 105 2.05 3.93 -5.85
N MET A 106 2.10 3.54 -7.14
CA MET A 106 2.13 4.44 -8.29
C MET A 106 0.73 4.54 -8.90
N VAL A 107 0.21 5.77 -8.96
CA VAL A 107 -1.00 6.16 -9.69
C VAL A 107 -0.60 6.59 -11.10
N GLU A 108 -1.15 5.94 -12.13
CA GLU A 108 -1.05 6.40 -13.51
C GLU A 108 -1.93 7.65 -13.70
N THR A 109 -1.30 8.81 -13.94
CA THR A 109 -1.98 10.07 -14.27
C THR A 109 -1.71 10.46 -15.72
N SER A 110 -2.45 11.43 -16.25
CA SER A 110 -2.13 12.05 -17.55
C SER A 110 -0.72 12.65 -17.61
N SER A 111 -0.06 12.81 -16.46
CA SER A 111 1.31 13.32 -16.30
C SER A 111 2.34 12.21 -15.99
N GLY A 112 1.95 10.93 -16.09
CA GLY A 112 2.80 9.76 -15.84
C GLY A 112 2.55 9.08 -14.48
N ASN A 113 3.44 8.15 -14.13
CA ASN A 113 3.37 7.37 -12.89
C ASN A 113 3.78 8.23 -11.70
N MET A 114 2.87 8.40 -10.74
CA MET A 114 3.06 9.25 -9.56
C MET A 114 2.81 8.51 -8.25
N GLN A 115 3.69 8.66 -7.27
CA GLN A 115 3.46 8.21 -5.88
C GLN A 115 3.44 9.42 -4.97
N ILE A 116 2.43 9.54 -4.12
CA ILE A 116 2.30 10.63 -3.15
C ILE A 116 2.39 10.04 -1.75
N THR A 117 3.10 10.72 -0.86
CA THR A 117 3.17 10.36 0.57
C THR A 117 3.17 11.64 1.40
N THR A 118 2.27 11.71 2.37
CA THR A 118 2.12 12.87 3.25
C THR A 118 2.75 12.58 4.60
N GLY A 119 3.66 13.46 5.02
CA GLY A 119 4.06 13.62 6.42
C GLY A 119 3.17 14.65 7.11
N LYS A 120 3.50 15.01 8.36
CA LYS A 120 2.68 15.95 9.14
C LYS A 120 2.61 17.36 8.56
N TYR A 121 3.76 17.85 8.13
CA TYR A 121 3.92 19.23 7.65
C TYR A 121 4.41 19.31 6.21
N HIS A 122 4.61 18.17 5.55
CA HIS A 122 5.19 18.11 4.21
C HIS A 122 4.60 16.96 3.41
N THR A 123 4.61 17.10 2.09
CA THR A 123 4.19 16.07 1.15
C THR A 123 5.32 15.78 0.18
N LEU A 124 5.58 14.49 -0.01
CA LEU A 124 6.54 13.97 -0.98
C LEU A 124 5.78 13.40 -2.18
N LEU A 125 6.30 13.67 -3.37
CA LEU A 125 5.79 13.16 -4.64
C LEU A 125 6.95 12.52 -5.41
N ILE A 126 6.80 11.28 -5.84
CA ILE A 126 7.65 10.69 -6.87
C ILE A 126 6.94 10.88 -8.20
N SER A 127 7.62 11.46 -9.18
CA SER A 127 7.16 11.51 -10.57
C SER A 127 8.34 11.21 -11.49
N ASN A 128 8.18 10.23 -12.37
CA ASN A 128 9.21 9.80 -13.31
C ASN A 128 10.58 9.60 -12.63
N SER A 129 10.61 8.84 -11.52
CA SER A 129 11.84 8.52 -10.77
C SER A 129 12.52 9.71 -10.06
N SER A 130 11.96 10.92 -10.14
CA SER A 130 12.41 12.11 -9.42
C SER A 130 11.49 12.41 -8.23
N VAL A 131 12.05 12.99 -7.16
CA VAL A 131 11.30 13.32 -5.95
C VAL A 131 11.06 14.82 -5.86
N TYR A 132 9.86 15.17 -5.44
CA TYR A 132 9.41 16.53 -5.19
C TYR A 132 8.90 16.64 -3.76
N SER A 133 9.09 17.80 -3.15
CA SER A 133 8.64 18.11 -1.80
C SER A 133 7.85 19.42 -1.79
N CYS A 134 6.77 19.47 -1.02
CA CYS A 134 6.08 20.72 -0.67
C CYS A 134 5.67 20.73 0.81
N GLY A 135 5.32 21.90 1.34
CA GLY A 135 4.97 22.12 2.74
C GLY A 135 6.05 22.86 3.53
N SER A 136 6.14 22.58 4.83
CA SER A 136 7.06 23.23 5.76
C SER A 136 8.44 22.56 5.78
N GLY A 137 9.49 23.38 5.82
CA GLY A 137 10.91 22.99 5.92
C GLY A 137 11.41 22.72 7.33
N LEU A 138 10.52 22.64 8.32
CA LEU A 138 10.87 22.37 9.72
C LEU A 138 11.82 21.17 9.83
N CYS A 139 12.93 21.35 10.53
CA CYS A 139 13.95 20.33 10.74
C CYS A 139 14.54 19.71 9.45
N GLY A 140 14.42 20.34 8.28
CA GLY A 140 15.01 19.82 7.05
C GLY A 140 14.25 18.69 6.35
N VAL A 141 12.99 18.44 6.74
CA VAL A 141 12.15 17.35 6.18
C VAL A 141 11.93 17.45 4.66
N LEU A 142 12.06 18.64 4.07
CA LEU A 142 11.92 18.83 2.62
C LEU A 142 13.15 18.34 1.84
N GLY A 143 14.31 18.18 2.47
CA GLY A 143 15.54 17.79 1.79
C GLY A 143 16.11 18.84 0.83
N GLN A 144 15.61 20.08 0.88
CA GLN A 144 15.95 21.16 -0.06
C GLN A 144 17.18 21.99 0.34
N GLY A 145 17.74 21.79 1.55
CA GLY A 145 18.77 22.64 2.14
C GLY A 145 18.25 23.43 3.34
N SER A 146 19.18 24.00 4.12
CA SER A 146 18.88 24.76 5.35
C SER A 146 18.25 26.12 5.08
N GLU A 147 18.48 26.63 3.88
CA GLU A 147 17.96 27.88 3.34
C GLU A 147 16.46 27.84 3.04
N THR A 148 15.90 26.64 2.84
CA THR A 148 14.50 26.45 2.47
C THR A 148 13.63 26.19 3.69
N THR A 149 12.88 27.19 4.12
CA THR A 149 11.95 27.08 5.26
C THR A 149 10.56 26.59 4.86
N GLN A 150 10.20 26.68 3.58
CA GLN A 150 8.93 26.21 3.03
C GLN A 150 8.98 26.06 1.51
N CYS A 151 8.15 25.16 0.98
CA CYS A 151 7.91 24.98 -0.45
C CYS A 151 6.39 25.06 -0.71
N VAL A 152 5.92 26.15 -1.30
CA VAL A 152 4.48 26.36 -1.57
C VAL A 152 3.99 25.48 -2.73
N ALA A 153 4.88 25.13 -3.65
CA ALA A 153 4.63 24.20 -4.75
C ALA A 153 5.60 23.02 -4.68
N PHE A 154 5.23 21.92 -5.34
CA PHE A 154 6.11 20.75 -5.49
C PHE A 154 7.43 21.16 -6.13
N THR A 155 8.48 21.18 -5.32
CA THR A 155 9.83 21.57 -5.71
C THR A 155 10.68 20.31 -5.77
N ARG A 156 11.41 20.11 -6.88
CA ARG A 156 12.24 18.93 -7.08
C ARG A 156 13.41 18.93 -6.09
N ILE A 157 13.73 17.77 -5.52
CA ILE A 157 14.92 17.60 -4.67
C ILE A 157 16.10 17.27 -5.59
N ASP A 158 16.97 18.26 -5.82
CA ASP A 158 18.06 18.15 -6.80
C ASP A 158 19.46 17.92 -6.17
N SER A 159 19.61 18.14 -4.86
CA SER A 159 20.92 18.06 -4.19
C SER A 159 20.85 17.32 -2.83
N PRO A 160 21.51 16.15 -2.71
CA PRO A 160 22.18 15.42 -3.80
C PRO A 160 21.18 14.89 -4.82
N PRO A 161 21.62 14.59 -6.07
CA PRO A 161 20.75 13.93 -7.03
C PRO A 161 20.32 12.57 -6.46
N LEU A 162 19.02 12.32 -6.45
CA LEU A 162 18.42 11.05 -6.06
C LEU A 162 18.03 10.28 -7.35
N PRO A 163 18.94 9.48 -7.94
CA PRO A 163 18.63 8.78 -9.17
C PRO A 163 17.66 7.63 -8.89
N ARG A 164 16.48 7.70 -9.50
CA ARG A 164 15.53 6.58 -9.56
C ARG A 164 15.03 6.14 -8.20
N VAL A 165 14.32 7.04 -7.52
CA VAL A 165 13.62 6.73 -6.27
C VAL A 165 12.45 5.79 -6.57
N VAL A 166 12.36 4.68 -5.81
CA VAL A 166 11.32 3.64 -5.96
C VAL A 166 10.39 3.54 -4.77
N HIS A 167 10.75 4.11 -3.62
CA HIS A 167 9.90 4.16 -2.44
C HIS A 167 10.27 5.38 -1.59
N VAL A 168 9.26 6.05 -1.03
CA VAL A 168 9.44 7.13 -0.06
C VAL A 168 8.63 6.86 1.19
N SER A 169 9.09 7.40 2.31
CA SER A 169 8.33 7.46 3.56
C SER A 169 8.56 8.82 4.19
N ALA A 170 7.49 9.38 4.73
CA ALA A 170 7.51 10.64 5.46
C ALA A 170 6.83 10.44 6.83
N SER A 171 7.35 11.09 7.86
CA SER A 171 6.70 11.19 9.17
C SER A 171 6.60 12.64 9.63
N PHE A 172 6.58 12.87 10.94
CA PHE A 172 6.47 14.20 11.52
C PHE A 172 7.74 15.02 11.30
N ASN A 173 8.91 14.41 11.51
CA ASN A 173 10.18 15.10 11.64
C ASN A 173 11.26 14.60 10.69
N HIS A 174 11.04 13.52 9.93
CA HIS A 174 12.01 13.04 8.94
C HIS A 174 11.35 12.37 7.72
N ALA A 175 12.16 12.25 6.68
CA ALA A 175 11.83 11.62 5.41
C ALA A 175 12.92 10.60 5.05
N ALA A 176 12.50 9.55 4.36
CA ALA A 176 13.37 8.48 3.90
C ALA A 176 13.04 8.09 2.46
N PHE A 177 14.08 7.74 1.70
CA PHE A 177 14.03 7.48 0.27
C PHE A 177 14.79 6.20 -0.04
N VAL A 178 14.18 5.28 -0.78
CA VAL A 178 14.83 4.07 -1.30
C VAL A 178 15.05 4.23 -2.79
N MET A 179 16.30 4.07 -3.23
CA MET A 179 16.69 4.13 -4.63
C MET A 179 16.45 2.79 -5.32
N GLN A 180 16.39 2.77 -6.65
CA GLN A 180 16.35 1.54 -7.45
C GLN A 180 17.61 0.67 -7.25
N SER A 181 18.74 1.26 -6.87
CA SER A 181 19.94 0.51 -6.44
C SER A 181 19.72 -0.29 -5.16
N GLY A 182 18.75 0.14 -4.33
CA GLY A 182 18.52 -0.36 -2.97
C GLY A 182 19.20 0.47 -1.90
N GLU A 183 19.94 1.52 -2.27
CA GLU A 183 20.51 2.48 -1.31
C GLU A 183 19.40 3.31 -0.65
N VAL A 184 19.65 3.70 0.60
CA VAL A 184 18.71 4.45 1.42
C VAL A 184 19.28 5.80 1.78
N PHE A 185 18.50 6.84 1.53
CA PHE A 185 18.81 8.21 1.94
C PHE A 185 17.76 8.67 2.95
N THR A 186 18.17 9.49 3.91
CA THR A 186 17.28 10.10 4.91
C THR A 186 17.59 11.59 5.08
N CYS A 187 16.58 12.37 5.44
CA CYS A 187 16.73 13.78 5.82
C CYS A 187 15.67 14.15 6.85
N GLY A 188 15.87 15.26 7.58
CA GLY A 188 15.02 15.67 8.68
C GLY A 188 15.75 15.80 10.00
N ASP A 189 14.99 15.82 11.10
CA ASP A 189 15.52 15.78 12.45
C ASP A 189 16.31 14.49 12.67
N ASN A 190 17.47 14.60 13.30
CA ASN A 190 18.28 13.46 13.72
C ASN A 190 18.67 13.52 15.20
N SER A 191 18.00 14.37 15.99
CA SER A 191 18.21 14.49 17.45
C SER A 191 18.06 13.15 18.17
N SER A 192 17.12 12.32 17.71
CA SER A 192 16.82 10.98 18.21
C SER A 192 17.53 9.86 17.43
N SER A 193 18.48 10.20 16.56
CA SER A 193 19.11 9.28 15.60
C SER A 193 18.16 8.54 14.65
N CYS A 194 16.94 9.06 14.45
CA CYS A 194 15.93 8.43 13.61
C CYS A 194 16.37 8.35 12.14
N CYS A 195 17.13 9.31 11.63
CA CYS A 195 17.65 9.26 10.26
C CYS A 195 18.74 8.17 10.08
N GLY A 196 19.21 7.50 11.15
CA GLY A 196 20.17 6.40 11.07
C GLY A 196 21.63 6.82 10.90
N HIS A 197 21.93 8.09 11.21
CA HIS A 197 23.29 8.62 11.25
C HIS A 197 23.71 8.89 12.70
N ARG A 198 24.99 8.61 13.01
CA ARG A 198 25.54 8.75 14.36
C ARG A 198 25.64 10.20 14.84
N ASP A 199 25.68 11.15 13.92
CA ASP A 199 25.75 12.57 14.25
C ASP A 199 24.36 13.13 14.60
N THR A 200 24.13 13.35 15.89
CA THR A 200 22.84 13.82 16.42
C THR A 200 22.76 15.34 16.57
N THR A 201 23.84 16.08 16.29
CA THR A 201 23.95 17.48 16.69
C THR A 201 23.15 18.45 15.82
N ARG A 202 22.67 18.03 14.63
CA ARG A 202 21.95 18.91 13.70
C ARG A 202 20.95 18.13 12.85
N PRO A 203 19.84 18.78 12.44
CA PRO A 203 19.00 18.25 11.38
C PRO A 203 19.76 18.09 10.06
N ILE A 204 19.34 17.11 9.27
CA ILE A 204 19.88 16.77 7.97
C ILE A 204 19.01 17.43 6.92
N PHE A 205 19.49 18.55 6.38
CA PHE A 205 18.70 19.38 5.46
C PHE A 205 18.72 18.91 4.00
N ARG A 206 19.59 17.96 3.66
CA ARG A 206 19.71 17.35 2.34
C ARG A 206 19.77 15.84 2.49
N PRO A 207 19.06 15.04 1.65
CA PRO A 207 19.10 13.58 1.71
C PRO A 207 20.53 13.07 1.83
N ARG A 208 20.80 12.26 2.85
CA ARG A 208 22.12 11.72 3.13
C ARG A 208 22.08 10.20 3.09
N LEU A 209 23.10 9.58 2.49
CA LEU A 209 23.23 8.14 2.45
C LEU A 209 23.38 7.56 3.86
N VAL A 210 22.57 6.56 4.20
CA VAL A 210 22.69 5.82 5.45
C VAL A 210 23.84 4.81 5.33
N GLU A 211 25.06 5.26 5.64
CA GLU A 211 26.31 4.50 5.43
C GLU A 211 26.32 3.09 6.04
N SER A 212 25.64 2.89 7.17
CA SER A 212 25.55 1.59 7.84
C SER A 212 24.74 0.54 7.05
N LEU A 213 23.92 0.96 6.08
CA LEU A 213 23.18 0.09 5.17
C LEU A 213 23.85 -0.04 3.79
N LYS A 214 25.05 0.53 3.60
CA LYS A 214 25.78 0.44 2.34
C LYS A 214 26.06 -1.02 2.00
N GLY A 215 25.67 -1.44 0.79
CA GLY A 215 25.78 -2.84 0.35
C GLY A 215 24.63 -3.75 0.81
N ILE A 216 23.64 -3.22 1.56
CA ILE A 216 22.45 -3.94 2.00
C ILE A 216 21.24 -3.38 1.23
N PRO A 217 20.88 -3.98 0.07
CA PRO A 217 19.86 -3.40 -0.80
C PRO A 217 18.47 -3.46 -0.15
N CYS A 218 17.89 -2.28 0.06
CA CYS A 218 16.54 -2.10 0.58
C CYS A 218 15.49 -2.07 -0.52
N LYS A 219 14.25 -2.43 -0.15
CA LYS A 219 13.07 -2.34 -1.03
C LYS A 219 11.97 -1.45 -0.45
N GLN A 220 11.94 -1.28 0.86
CA GLN A 220 10.92 -0.49 1.55
C GLN A 220 11.52 0.17 2.79
N VAL A 221 10.98 1.34 3.14
CA VAL A 221 11.29 2.06 4.38
C VAL A 221 9.99 2.56 5.01
N ALA A 222 9.92 2.61 6.33
CA ALA A 222 8.81 3.19 7.08
C ALA A 222 9.35 4.08 8.20
N ALA A 223 8.91 5.34 8.24
CA ALA A 223 9.28 6.34 9.23
C ALA A 223 8.22 6.42 10.34
N GLY A 224 8.63 6.17 11.59
CA GLY A 224 7.82 6.44 12.79
C GLY A 224 8.05 7.87 13.31
N LEU A 225 7.66 8.15 14.57
CA LEU A 225 7.84 9.50 15.14
C LEU A 225 9.32 9.83 15.34
N ASN A 226 10.06 8.94 16.01
CA ASN A 226 11.48 9.14 16.34
C ASN A 226 12.32 7.89 16.02
N PHE A 227 11.88 7.09 15.06
CA PHE A 227 12.61 5.90 14.60
C PHE A 227 12.32 5.62 13.12
N THR A 228 13.15 4.80 12.50
CA THR A 228 12.96 4.35 11.12
C THR A 228 13.16 2.84 11.02
N VAL A 229 12.41 2.23 10.10
CA VAL A 229 12.40 0.80 9.80
C VAL A 229 12.77 0.60 8.34
N PHE A 230 13.72 -0.29 8.08
CA PHE A 230 14.21 -0.59 6.74
C PHE A 230 13.99 -2.06 6.43
N LEU A 231 13.40 -2.35 5.27
CA LEU A 231 13.17 -3.70 4.80
C LEU A 231 14.06 -3.99 3.60
N THR A 232 14.92 -5.00 3.74
CA THR A 232 15.84 -5.43 2.68
C THR A 232 15.13 -6.25 1.61
N ARG A 233 15.75 -6.36 0.43
CA ARG A 233 15.27 -7.25 -0.65
C ARG A 233 15.23 -8.72 -0.23
N GLN A 234 16.10 -9.10 0.69
CA GLN A 234 16.19 -10.45 1.25
C GLN A 234 15.15 -10.70 2.37
N GLY A 235 14.38 -9.69 2.76
CA GLY A 235 13.35 -9.82 3.79
C GLY A 235 13.86 -9.72 5.22
N HIS A 236 15.03 -9.10 5.42
CA HIS A 236 15.54 -8.71 6.73
C HIS A 236 15.02 -7.32 7.12
N VAL A 237 14.78 -7.12 8.41
CA VAL A 237 14.32 -5.84 8.96
C VAL A 237 15.42 -5.21 9.81
N TYR A 238 15.71 -3.94 9.55
CA TYR A 238 16.63 -3.12 10.33
C TYR A 238 15.87 -1.95 10.97
N THR A 239 16.25 -1.55 12.17
CA THR A 239 15.63 -0.43 12.90
C THR A 239 16.68 0.48 13.53
N CYS A 240 16.38 1.77 13.62
CA CYS A 240 17.19 2.76 14.35
C CYS A 240 16.34 3.90 14.90
N GLY A 241 16.90 4.65 15.86
CA GLY A 241 16.26 5.77 16.53
C GLY A 241 15.95 5.49 18.01
N THR A 242 14.89 6.12 18.51
CA THR A 242 14.40 5.96 19.88
C THR A 242 13.74 4.61 20.11
N ASN A 243 13.92 4.03 21.29
CA ASN A 243 13.40 2.71 21.67
C ASN A 243 12.73 2.65 23.06
N THR A 244 12.22 3.76 23.56
CA THR A 244 11.65 3.85 24.92
C THR A 244 10.54 2.84 25.23
N HIS A 245 9.79 2.41 24.22
CA HIS A 245 8.68 1.43 24.32
C HIS A 245 9.00 0.11 23.60
N GLY A 246 10.27 -0.15 23.26
CA GLY A 246 10.66 -1.34 22.51
C GLY A 246 10.34 -1.30 21.01
N GLN A 247 10.03 -0.13 20.45
CA GLN A 247 9.64 0.04 19.05
C GLN A 247 10.71 -0.38 18.03
N LEU A 248 11.94 -0.67 18.46
CA LEU A 248 12.99 -1.20 17.59
C LEU A 248 13.04 -2.75 17.56
N GLY A 249 12.34 -3.44 18.48
CA GLY A 249 12.15 -4.89 18.43
C GLY A 249 13.36 -5.74 18.83
N HIS A 250 14.31 -5.20 19.59
CA HIS A 250 15.55 -5.90 19.97
C HIS A 250 15.52 -6.56 21.35
N GLY A 251 14.38 -6.54 22.05
CA GLY A 251 14.22 -7.14 23.38
C GLY A 251 14.72 -6.29 24.54
N ASP A 252 14.89 -4.99 24.31
CA ASP A 252 15.27 -4.01 25.32
C ASP A 252 14.66 -2.65 24.96
N THR A 253 15.02 -1.61 25.72
CA THR A 253 14.59 -0.21 25.53
C THR A 253 15.72 0.73 25.15
N GLN A 254 16.82 0.22 24.57
CA GLN A 254 18.00 1.02 24.24
C GLN A 254 17.90 1.71 22.88
N ASP A 255 18.32 2.97 22.77
CA ASP A 255 18.31 3.70 21.49
C ASP A 255 19.41 3.21 20.55
N ARG A 256 19.12 3.19 19.24
CA ARG A 256 20.05 2.70 18.20
C ARG A 256 20.44 3.84 17.28
N PRO A 257 21.69 4.34 17.33
CA PRO A 257 22.10 5.46 16.50
C PRO A 257 22.25 5.11 15.02
N THR A 258 22.35 3.81 14.71
CA THR A 258 22.46 3.28 13.35
C THR A 258 21.58 2.05 13.20
N PRO A 259 21.05 1.78 12.00
CA PRO A 259 20.31 0.57 11.66
C PRO A 259 20.93 -0.70 12.25
N LYS A 260 20.14 -1.45 13.01
CA LYS A 260 20.49 -2.77 13.56
C LYS A 260 19.44 -3.79 13.11
N MET A 261 19.90 -4.98 12.71
CA MET A 261 19.01 -6.05 12.26
C MET A 261 18.20 -6.64 13.42
N ILE A 262 16.93 -6.93 13.18
CA ILE A 262 16.08 -7.70 14.10
C ILE A 262 16.22 -9.19 13.76
N GLU A 263 17.05 -9.89 14.52
CA GLU A 263 17.42 -11.30 14.27
C GLU A 263 16.23 -12.27 14.28
N VAL A 264 15.20 -11.98 15.07
CA VAL A 264 14.04 -12.89 15.23
C VAL A 264 13.04 -12.80 14.06
N LEU A 265 13.22 -11.84 13.14
CA LEU A 265 12.37 -11.68 11.95
C LEU A 265 13.09 -12.15 10.69
N SER A 266 12.42 -12.98 9.91
CA SER A 266 12.90 -13.46 8.61
C SER A 266 11.78 -13.48 7.58
N SER A 267 12.14 -13.42 6.30
CA SER A 267 11.19 -13.51 5.18
C SER A 267 10.08 -12.45 5.23
N VAL A 268 10.41 -11.23 5.67
CA VAL A 268 9.46 -10.12 5.72
C VAL A 268 9.21 -9.58 4.30
N VAL A 269 7.93 -9.45 3.95
CA VAL A 269 7.49 -8.93 2.64
C VAL A 269 7.05 -7.49 2.70
N GLN A 270 6.56 -7.03 3.85
CA GLN A 270 6.12 -5.64 4.03
C GLN A 270 6.25 -5.18 5.50
N ILE A 271 6.56 -3.90 5.67
CA ILE A 271 6.58 -3.18 6.95
C ILE A 271 5.62 -1.98 6.95
N ALA A 272 5.15 -1.59 8.12
CA ALA A 272 4.46 -0.32 8.39
C ALA A 272 4.85 0.19 9.79
N ALA A 273 4.90 1.50 9.99
CA ALA A 273 5.25 2.12 11.25
C ALA A 273 4.20 3.16 11.65
N GLY A 274 3.70 3.04 12.88
CA GLY A 274 2.95 4.10 13.55
C GLY A 274 3.89 5.02 14.34
N PRO A 275 3.37 5.86 15.26
CA PRO A 275 4.20 6.81 16.02
C PRO A 275 5.25 6.14 16.88
N SER A 276 4.90 5.01 17.52
CA SER A 276 5.73 4.28 18.49
C SER A 276 5.58 2.76 18.38
N TYR A 277 5.08 2.24 17.25
CA TYR A 277 4.91 0.80 17.05
C TYR A 277 5.15 0.40 15.58
N ILE A 278 5.44 -0.88 15.36
CA ILE A 278 5.72 -1.45 14.04
C ILE A 278 4.81 -2.64 13.78
N LEU A 279 4.36 -2.75 12.54
CA LEU A 279 3.78 -3.96 11.99
C LEU A 279 4.68 -4.50 10.87
N SER A 280 4.83 -5.81 10.83
CA SER A 280 5.53 -6.49 9.74
C SER A 280 4.78 -7.73 9.29
N VAL A 281 4.79 -7.99 7.99
CA VAL A 281 4.13 -9.14 7.36
C VAL A 281 5.20 -10.00 6.73
N THR A 282 5.17 -11.29 7.04
CA THR A 282 6.06 -12.30 6.44
C THR A 282 5.43 -12.94 5.20
N GLU A 283 6.24 -13.61 4.39
CA GLU A 283 5.79 -14.27 3.14
C GLU A 283 4.64 -15.26 3.35
N ASN A 284 4.61 -15.92 4.51
CA ASN A 284 3.54 -16.86 4.88
C ASN A 284 2.27 -16.19 5.43
N GLY A 285 2.21 -14.86 5.46
CA GLY A 285 1.07 -14.10 5.96
C GLY A 285 1.03 -13.86 7.46
N THR A 286 2.06 -14.27 8.21
CA THR A 286 2.13 -13.99 9.65
C THR A 286 2.45 -12.51 9.86
N VAL A 287 1.62 -11.85 10.68
CA VAL A 287 1.83 -10.46 11.10
C VAL A 287 2.49 -10.45 12.47
N TYR A 288 3.59 -9.72 12.58
CA TYR A 288 4.25 -9.42 13.85
C TYR A 288 4.06 -7.95 14.19
N SER A 289 3.85 -7.68 15.48
CA SER A 289 3.72 -6.35 16.05
C SER A 289 4.65 -6.19 17.24
N PHE A 290 5.20 -4.99 17.41
CA PHE A 290 6.07 -4.63 18.52
C PHE A 290 6.17 -3.11 18.71
N GLY A 291 6.63 -2.67 19.88
CA GLY A 291 6.63 -1.28 20.31
C GLY A 291 5.54 -0.99 21.34
N SER A 292 5.00 0.24 21.33
CA SER A 292 4.04 0.68 22.32
C SER A 292 2.69 -0.06 22.20
N GLY A 293 2.18 -0.55 23.33
CA GLY A 293 0.85 -1.18 23.45
C GLY A 293 -0.31 -0.19 23.50
N ALA A 294 -0.03 1.11 23.49
CA ALA A 294 -1.06 2.15 23.54
C ALA A 294 -2.12 1.96 22.45
N ASN A 295 -3.38 2.30 22.77
CA ASN A 295 -4.52 2.21 21.86
C ASN A 295 -4.76 0.81 21.24
N PHE A 296 -4.18 -0.25 21.81
CA PHE A 296 -4.33 -1.63 21.33
C PHE A 296 -3.85 -1.87 19.88
N CYS A 297 -3.02 -0.98 19.34
CA CYS A 297 -2.54 -1.05 17.95
C CYS A 297 -1.64 -2.27 17.66
N LEU A 298 -1.19 -2.99 18.71
CA LEU A 298 -0.45 -4.26 18.57
C LEU A 298 -1.38 -5.47 18.35
N GLY A 299 -2.69 -5.36 18.61
CA GLY A 299 -3.63 -6.45 18.32
C GLY A 299 -3.50 -7.71 19.20
N HIS A 300 -2.85 -7.59 20.36
CA HIS A 300 -2.70 -8.69 21.33
C HIS A 300 -3.86 -8.78 22.34
N GLY A 301 -4.82 -7.85 22.28
CA GLY A 301 -5.94 -7.77 23.23
C GLY A 301 -5.57 -7.11 24.56
N GLU A 302 -4.36 -6.56 24.66
CA GLU A 302 -3.79 -5.90 25.83
C GLU A 302 -2.99 -4.66 25.40
N GLN A 303 -2.67 -3.78 26.34
CA GLN A 303 -1.93 -2.52 26.10
C GLN A 303 -0.49 -2.57 26.63
N HIS A 304 0.07 -3.77 26.79
CA HIS A 304 1.46 -3.93 27.19
C HIS A 304 2.40 -3.64 26.00
N ASP A 305 3.50 -2.96 26.29
CA ASP A 305 4.56 -2.76 25.32
C ASP A 305 5.25 -4.09 24.98
N GLU A 306 5.57 -4.27 23.70
CA GLU A 306 6.22 -5.47 23.19
C GLU A 306 7.63 -5.14 22.73
N LEU A 307 8.63 -5.57 23.50
CA LEU A 307 10.03 -5.25 23.22
C LEU A 307 10.64 -6.12 22.09
N GLN A 308 9.96 -7.21 21.73
CA GLN A 308 10.33 -8.10 20.63
C GLN A 308 9.13 -8.33 19.72
N PRO A 309 9.36 -8.58 18.42
CA PRO A 309 8.30 -8.97 17.48
C PRO A 309 7.45 -10.14 18.02
N ARG A 310 6.18 -9.86 18.32
CA ARG A 310 5.21 -10.86 18.75
C ARG A 310 4.20 -11.12 17.63
N PRO A 311 3.95 -12.40 17.25
CA PRO A 311 2.98 -12.71 16.22
C PRO A 311 1.54 -12.46 16.71
N ILE A 312 0.73 -11.78 15.89
CA ILE A 312 -0.70 -11.55 16.15
C ILE A 312 -1.46 -12.86 15.92
N GLN A 313 -1.74 -13.60 16.99
CA GLN A 313 -2.31 -14.95 16.91
C GLN A 313 -3.65 -15.01 16.17
N LYS A 314 -4.43 -13.94 16.20
CA LYS A 314 -5.76 -13.89 15.56
C LYS A 314 -5.69 -14.05 14.04
N PHE A 315 -4.59 -13.65 13.40
CA PHE A 315 -4.38 -13.83 11.97
C PHE A 315 -3.81 -15.20 11.58
N ARG A 316 -3.41 -16.04 12.55
CA ARG A 316 -2.88 -17.39 12.27
C ARG A 316 -3.97 -18.45 12.06
N ARG A 317 -5.24 -18.04 12.04
CA ARG A 317 -6.37 -18.95 11.77
C ARG A 317 -6.31 -19.44 10.32
N LYS A 318 -6.72 -20.70 10.09
CA LYS A 318 -6.79 -21.27 8.73
C LYS A 318 -7.66 -20.37 7.83
N GLY A 319 -7.14 -20.06 6.64
CA GLY A 319 -7.84 -19.25 5.63
C GLY A 319 -7.54 -17.76 5.65
N ILE A 320 -6.76 -17.27 6.63
CA ILE A 320 -6.31 -15.87 6.67
C ILE A 320 -4.85 -15.82 6.22
N HIS A 321 -4.59 -15.08 5.14
CA HIS A 321 -3.24 -14.80 4.65
C HIS A 321 -3.11 -13.29 4.48
N ILE A 322 -2.48 -12.61 5.46
CA ILE A 322 -2.28 -11.17 5.37
C ILE A 322 -1.26 -10.84 4.28
N VAL A 323 -1.60 -9.90 3.41
CA VAL A 323 -0.74 -9.43 2.31
C VAL A 323 -0.24 -8.02 2.51
N ARG A 324 -1.00 -7.18 3.25
CA ARG A 324 -0.63 -5.80 3.55
C ARG A 324 -1.06 -5.40 4.96
N VAL A 325 -0.34 -4.46 5.55
CA VAL A 325 -0.67 -3.75 6.79
C VAL A 325 -0.48 -2.25 6.59
N SER A 326 -1.23 -1.45 7.34
CA SER A 326 -1.05 -0.01 7.45
C SER A 326 -1.14 0.38 8.93
N ALA A 327 -0.29 1.32 9.33
CA ALA A 327 -0.20 1.79 10.70
C ALA A 327 -0.45 3.30 10.71
N GLY A 328 -1.51 3.72 11.40
CA GLY A 328 -1.82 5.12 11.70
C GLY A 328 -1.43 5.47 13.14
N ASP A 329 -1.83 6.66 13.58
CA ASP A 329 -1.45 7.17 14.89
C ASP A 329 -2.05 6.35 16.05
N GLU A 330 -3.33 6.02 15.93
CA GLU A 330 -4.10 5.31 16.96
C GLU A 330 -4.89 4.13 16.41
N HIS A 331 -4.63 3.75 15.15
CA HIS A 331 -5.30 2.63 14.49
C HIS A 331 -4.32 1.88 13.60
N ALA A 332 -4.58 0.60 13.42
CA ALA A 332 -3.83 -0.25 12.51
C ALA A 332 -4.80 -1.11 11.70
N VAL A 333 -4.46 -1.42 10.46
CA VAL A 333 -5.29 -2.25 9.58
C VAL A 333 -4.45 -3.30 8.86
N ALA A 334 -5.05 -4.46 8.61
CA ALA A 334 -4.48 -5.54 7.82
C ALA A 334 -5.41 -5.91 6.67
N LEU A 335 -4.86 -6.13 5.49
CA LEU A 335 -5.56 -6.62 4.31
C LEU A 335 -5.11 -8.05 4.02
N ASP A 336 -6.05 -8.97 3.90
CA ASP A 336 -5.77 -10.35 3.51
C ASP A 336 -5.86 -10.59 1.99
N SER A 337 -5.34 -11.73 1.55
CA SER A 337 -5.36 -12.16 0.15
C SER A 337 -6.76 -12.35 -0.42
N ASN A 338 -7.78 -12.47 0.44
CA ASN A 338 -9.18 -12.62 0.04
C ASN A 338 -9.90 -11.25 -0.07
N GLY A 339 -9.20 -10.13 0.18
CA GLY A 339 -9.77 -8.79 0.11
C GLY A 339 -10.59 -8.39 1.33
N PHE A 340 -10.31 -8.95 2.51
CA PHE A 340 -10.87 -8.46 3.76
C PHE A 340 -9.91 -7.49 4.46
N VAL A 341 -10.49 -6.43 5.03
CA VAL A 341 -9.78 -5.51 5.91
C VAL A 341 -10.10 -5.86 7.35
N SER A 342 -9.06 -6.05 8.16
CA SER A 342 -9.16 -6.26 9.59
C SER A 342 -8.61 -5.05 10.34
N PHE A 343 -9.38 -4.49 11.27
CA PHE A 343 -8.89 -3.46 12.18
C PHE A 343 -8.10 -4.11 13.31
N ILE A 344 -6.90 -3.62 13.57
CA ILE A 344 -6.03 -4.08 14.65
C ILE A 344 -6.24 -3.12 15.83
N GLU A 345 -7.17 -3.51 16.70
CA GLU A 345 -7.57 -2.78 17.90
C GLU A 345 -7.80 -3.80 19.04
N GLN A 346 -8.41 -3.36 20.15
CA GLN A 346 -8.75 -4.21 21.30
C GLN A 346 -9.47 -5.50 20.88
N ASN A 347 -10.37 -5.38 19.89
CA ASN A 347 -11.01 -6.50 19.23
C ASN A 347 -10.77 -6.42 17.72
N ILE A 348 -10.04 -7.38 17.15
CA ILE A 348 -9.86 -7.41 15.69
C ILE A 348 -11.18 -7.79 14.99
N PHE A 349 -11.80 -6.87 14.27
CA PHE A 349 -12.99 -7.11 13.47
C PHE A 349 -12.63 -7.17 11.98
N GLN A 350 -13.25 -8.09 11.26
CA GLN A 350 -13.05 -8.28 9.83
C GLN A 350 -14.23 -7.68 9.09
N ILE A 351 -13.95 -6.77 8.17
CA ILE A 351 -14.95 -6.07 7.38
C ILE A 351 -14.55 -6.22 5.90
N PRO A 352 -15.47 -6.58 4.97
CA PRO A 352 -15.17 -6.55 3.54
C PRO A 352 -14.69 -5.15 3.11
N ILE A 353 -13.75 -5.03 2.17
CA ILE A 353 -13.24 -3.72 1.69
C ILE A 353 -14.38 -2.73 1.38
N LEU A 354 -15.47 -3.20 0.78
CA LEU A 354 -16.63 -2.38 0.44
C LEU A 354 -17.31 -1.75 1.67
N PHE A 355 -17.34 -2.48 2.79
CA PHE A 355 -17.83 -1.99 4.08
C PHE A 355 -16.75 -1.30 4.91
N ALA A 356 -15.46 -1.41 4.61
CA ALA A 356 -14.45 -0.54 5.22
C ALA A 356 -14.58 0.89 4.68
N ILE A 357 -14.83 1.03 3.36
CA ILE A 357 -15.11 2.31 2.70
C ILE A 357 -16.42 2.94 3.23
N ILE A 358 -17.47 2.13 3.42
CA ILE A 358 -18.78 2.60 3.94
C ILE A 358 -18.79 2.68 5.48
N GLY A 359 -18.01 1.85 6.17
CA GLY A 359 -17.91 1.76 7.63
C GLY A 359 -17.11 2.92 8.24
N LEU A 360 -16.10 3.42 7.54
CA LEU A 360 -15.51 4.74 7.82
C LEU A 360 -16.56 5.86 7.73
N ALA A 361 -17.56 5.70 6.84
CA ALA A 361 -18.71 6.61 6.76
C ALA A 361 -19.85 6.31 7.77
N TYR A 362 -19.87 5.14 8.42
CA TYR A 362 -20.90 4.75 9.40
C TYR A 362 -20.44 4.97 10.85
N LEU A 363 -19.14 4.80 11.15
CA LEU A 363 -18.50 5.32 12.38
C LEU A 363 -18.67 6.85 12.49
N ARG A 364 -18.83 7.54 11.35
CA ARG A 364 -19.23 8.95 11.22
C ARG A 364 -20.64 9.26 11.78
N ALA A 365 -21.52 8.26 11.90
CA ALA A 365 -22.93 8.45 12.25
C ALA A 365 -23.30 8.10 13.70
N CYS A 366 -22.44 7.40 14.45
CA CYS A 366 -22.81 6.82 15.75
C CYS A 366 -22.01 7.34 16.97
N GLY A 367 -21.19 8.39 16.88
CA GLY A 367 -20.40 8.87 18.02
C GLY A 367 -20.38 10.40 18.19
N ASN A 368 -20.94 10.89 19.29
CA ASN A 368 -21.07 12.29 19.69
C ASN A 368 -19.72 13.00 19.98
N TYR A 369 -18.89 13.22 18.97
CA TYR A 369 -17.81 14.22 19.05
C TYR A 369 -17.68 14.95 17.71
N SER A 370 -17.94 16.25 17.75
CA SER A 370 -17.93 17.16 16.61
C SER A 370 -16.52 17.36 16.06
N TYR A 371 -16.18 16.74 14.92
CA TYR A 371 -15.09 17.19 14.05
C TYR A 371 -15.48 16.98 12.58
N ASP A 372 -15.52 18.09 11.83
CA ASP A 372 -15.88 18.16 10.42
C ASP A 372 -14.70 17.69 9.54
N PHE A 373 -14.75 16.45 9.04
CA PHE A 373 -13.79 16.00 8.02
C PHE A 373 -14.12 16.60 6.64
N VAL A 374 -13.61 17.80 6.41
CA VAL A 374 -13.32 18.35 5.08
C VAL A 374 -11.90 17.93 4.69
N ILE A 375 -11.62 17.85 3.39
CA ILE A 375 -10.30 17.62 2.77
C ILE A 375 -9.24 18.67 3.18
N ASP A 376 -9.55 19.55 4.15
CA ASP A 376 -8.71 20.63 4.69
C ASP A 376 -8.93 20.82 6.20
N ASP A 377 -9.07 19.75 7.00
CA ASP A 377 -9.10 19.87 8.47
C ASP A 377 -7.74 19.46 9.10
N PRO A 378 -6.99 20.36 9.77
CA PRO A 378 -5.60 20.14 10.23
C PRO A 378 -5.45 19.21 11.44
N GLY A 379 -6.50 18.44 11.77
CA GLY A 379 -6.63 17.69 13.01
C GLY A 379 -6.50 16.16 12.90
N ILE A 380 -6.60 15.56 11.71
CA ILE A 380 -6.59 14.09 11.59
C ILE A 380 -5.46 13.60 10.68
N TYR A 381 -4.50 12.92 11.29
CA TYR A 381 -3.28 12.44 10.67
C TYR A 381 -3.45 11.00 10.18
N MET A 382 -3.54 10.82 8.86
CA MET A 382 -3.30 9.51 8.23
C MET A 382 -1.78 9.32 8.09
N GLY A 383 -1.16 8.73 9.11
CA GLY A 383 0.20 8.20 9.00
C GLY A 383 0.27 7.15 7.89
N GLN A 384 1.21 7.32 6.94
CA GLN A 384 1.53 6.40 5.83
C GLN A 384 0.31 5.76 5.12
N GLY A 385 -0.78 6.52 4.95
CA GLY A 385 -1.97 6.03 4.28
C GLY A 385 -1.70 5.78 2.80
N ILE A 386 -1.88 4.53 2.37
CA ILE A 386 -2.15 4.23 0.96
C ILE A 386 -3.40 5.04 0.59
N LEU A 387 -3.24 6.04 -0.28
CA LEU A 387 -4.39 6.70 -0.90
C LEU A 387 -5.06 5.68 -1.81
N TRP A 388 -6.04 4.95 -1.28
CA TRP A 388 -6.92 4.13 -2.09
C TRP A 388 -7.86 5.06 -2.86
N CYS A 389 -7.37 5.63 -3.97
CA CYS A 389 -8.22 6.31 -4.94
C CYS A 389 -9.11 5.29 -5.64
N PHE A 390 -10.17 4.84 -4.99
CA PHE A 390 -11.27 4.20 -5.69
C PHE A 390 -12.17 5.30 -6.26
N ARG A 391 -12.32 5.33 -7.59
CA ARG A 391 -13.30 6.21 -8.24
C ARG A 391 -14.68 6.01 -7.60
N PRO A 392 -15.46 7.09 -7.39
CA PRO A 392 -16.83 6.96 -6.89
C PRO A 392 -17.63 6.05 -7.83
N TRP A 393 -18.51 5.26 -7.23
CA TRP A 393 -19.47 4.43 -7.93
C TRP A 393 -20.52 5.35 -8.57
N GLY A 394 -20.50 5.45 -9.89
CA GLY A 394 -21.58 5.98 -10.73
C GLY A 394 -22.23 4.86 -11.52
#